data_AF-A0A7R9TKW5-F1
#
_entry.id   AF-A0A7R9TKW5-F1
#
_cell.length_a   1.000
_cell.length_b   1.000
_cell.length_c   1.000
_cell.angle_alpha   90.00
_cell.angle_beta   90.00
_cell.angle_gamma   90.00
#
_symmetry.space_group_name_H-M   'P 1'
#
loop_
_entity.id
_entity.type
_entity.pdbx_description
1 polymer ?
#
loop_
_entity_poly.entity_id
_entity_poly.type
_entity_poly.pdbx_seq_one_letter_code
_entity_poly.pdbx_strand_id
1 'polypeptide(L)'
;NVVRRALRSGTNVALDAILGRCTTGAFDAARGVPTEAILRAAEAARWAPNHKLSEPFTLRWLSDTTRARVCDLHEETLRAAGKGAKTIERKMRRWREIPEMVAVTVATEEPRQVDGAVAERKDGDDGGDALGATAGEEAFRGAC
;
A
#
# COMPACT_ATOMS: atom_id res chain seq x y z
N ASN A 1 -13.26 -18.23 -25.07
CA ASN A 1 -12.31 -18.86 -24.12
C ASN A 1 -10.92 -18.24 -24.33
N VAL A 2 -10.70 -17.06 -23.74
CA VAL A 2 -9.56 -16.15 -24.00
C VAL A 2 -8.25 -16.67 -23.37
N VAL A 3 -8.36 -17.43 -22.27
CA VAL A 3 -7.23 -18.05 -21.58
C VAL A 3 -6.46 -19.02 -22.48
N ARG A 4 -7.14 -19.74 -23.38
CA ARG A 4 -6.50 -20.66 -24.34
C ARG A 4 -5.77 -19.96 -25.50
N ARG A 5 -5.95 -18.65 -25.70
CA ARG A 5 -5.31 -17.89 -26.79
C ARG A 5 -3.93 -17.36 -26.40
N ALA A 6 -3.72 -17.03 -25.12
CA ALA A 6 -2.43 -16.53 -24.62
C ALA A 6 -1.31 -17.59 -24.67
N LEU A 7 -1.66 -18.86 -24.43
CA LEU A 7 -0.72 -20.00 -24.43
C LEU A 7 -0.08 -20.30 -25.80
N ARG A 8 -0.55 -19.67 -26.89
CA ARG A 8 -0.05 -19.91 -28.27
C ARG A 8 0.95 -18.88 -28.77
N SER A 9 1.30 -17.86 -27.98
CA SER A 9 2.10 -16.71 -28.44
C SER A 9 3.61 -16.78 -28.14
N GLY A 10 4.11 -17.83 -27.48
CA GLY A 10 5.52 -17.92 -27.07
C GLY A 10 5.93 -16.96 -25.94
N THR A 11 5.08 -15.98 -25.60
CA THR A 11 5.29 -15.04 -24.51
C THR A 11 4.74 -15.61 -23.20
N ASN A 12 5.60 -15.78 -22.19
CA ASN A 12 5.16 -16.10 -20.83
C ASN A 12 4.79 -14.81 -20.11
N VAL A 13 3.56 -14.33 -20.37
CA VAL A 13 3.05 -13.05 -19.85
C VAL A 13 3.17 -12.92 -18.32
N ALA A 14 3.03 -14.03 -17.59
CA ALA A 14 3.20 -14.03 -16.14
C ALA A 14 4.66 -13.80 -15.73
N LEU A 15 5.61 -14.48 -16.38
CA LEU A 15 7.03 -14.29 -16.15
C LEU A 15 7.46 -12.85 -16.50
N ASP A 16 7.02 -12.33 -17.63
CA ASP A 16 7.35 -10.97 -18.07
C ASP A 16 6.80 -9.91 -17.10
N ALA A 17 5.58 -10.10 -16.60
CA ALA A 17 5.01 -9.22 -15.59
C ALA A 17 5.81 -9.23 -14.28
N ILE A 18 6.32 -10.39 -13.86
CA ILE A 18 7.15 -10.51 -12.66
C ILE A 18 8.51 -9.84 -12.87
N LEU A 19 9.18 -10.12 -14.01
CA LEU A 19 10.50 -9.57 -14.32
C LEU A 19 10.46 -8.05 -14.59
N GLY A 20 9.35 -7.54 -15.13
CA GLY A 20 9.16 -6.12 -15.41
C GLY A 20 8.66 -5.29 -14.23
N ARG A 21 8.27 -5.91 -13.11
CA ARG A 21 7.71 -5.19 -11.96
C ARG A 21 8.81 -4.43 -11.21
N CYS A 22 8.64 -3.12 -11.10
CA CYS A 22 9.38 -2.26 -10.19
C CYS A 22 8.44 -1.50 -9.24
N THR A 23 8.98 -1.05 -8.12
CA THR A 23 8.26 -0.10 -7.26
C THR A 23 8.43 1.28 -7.86
N THR A 24 7.33 1.93 -8.23
CA THR A 24 7.35 3.30 -8.75
C THR A 24 6.99 4.32 -7.67
N GLY A 25 7.71 5.44 -7.66
CA GLY A 25 7.38 6.63 -6.86
C GLY A 25 7.17 7.86 -7.73
N ALA A 26 7.01 7.68 -9.04
CA ALA A 26 6.74 8.72 -10.02
C ALA A 26 5.35 8.48 -10.60
N PHE A 27 4.45 9.45 -10.41
CA PHE A 27 3.06 9.37 -10.80
C PHE A 27 2.70 10.56 -11.69
N ASP A 28 1.82 10.30 -12.65
CA ASP A 28 1.22 11.35 -13.46
C ASP A 28 -0.15 11.65 -12.86
N ALA A 29 -0.22 12.72 -12.04
CA ALA A 29 -1.45 13.10 -11.35
C ALA A 29 -2.59 13.48 -12.31
N ALA A 30 -2.28 13.86 -13.56
CA ALA A 30 -3.29 14.16 -14.57
C ALA A 30 -3.87 12.88 -15.20
N ARG A 31 -3.16 11.75 -15.08
CA ARG A 31 -3.59 10.46 -15.63
C ARG A 31 -4.20 9.59 -14.53
N GLY A 32 -5.53 9.60 -14.47
CA GLY A 32 -6.28 8.70 -13.58
C GLY A 32 -6.03 7.21 -13.87
N VAL A 33 -6.35 6.36 -12.90
CA VAL A 33 -6.32 4.91 -13.07
C VAL A 33 -7.73 4.43 -13.44
N PRO A 34 -7.92 3.66 -14.53
CA PRO A 34 -9.24 3.13 -14.86
C PRO A 34 -9.81 2.27 -13.72
N THR A 35 -11.06 2.50 -13.33
CA THR A 35 -11.76 1.74 -12.28
C THR A 35 -11.63 0.22 -12.47
N GLU A 36 -11.79 -0.26 -13.70
CA GLU A 36 -11.66 -1.67 -14.06
C GLU A 36 -10.26 -2.25 -13.75
N ALA A 37 -9.20 -1.44 -13.84
CA ALA A 37 -7.86 -1.88 -13.49
C ALA A 37 -7.74 -2.15 -11.98
N ILE A 38 -8.37 -1.31 -11.15
CA ILE A 38 -8.38 -1.43 -9.69
C ILE A 38 -9.19 -2.65 -9.26
N LEU A 39 -10.37 -2.84 -9.86
CA LEU A 39 -11.24 -3.99 -9.58
C LEU A 39 -10.57 -5.31 -9.96
N ARG A 40 -9.91 -5.39 -11.13
CA ARG A 40 -9.17 -6.59 -11.53
C ARG A 40 -7.97 -6.87 -10.64
N ALA A 41 -7.28 -5.83 -10.17
CA ALA A 41 -6.19 -6.00 -9.20
C ALA A 41 -6.71 -6.55 -7.86
N ALA A 42 -7.84 -6.04 -7.37
CA ALA A 42 -8.49 -6.55 -6.17
C ALA A 42 -8.97 -8.00 -6.33
N GLU A 43 -9.56 -8.34 -7.48
CA GLU A 43 -9.96 -9.72 -7.77
C GLU A 43 -8.77 -10.67 -7.82
N ALA A 44 -7.67 -10.28 -8.47
CA ALA A 44 -6.43 -11.07 -8.48
C ALA A 44 -5.87 -11.27 -7.07
N ALA A 45 -5.89 -10.23 -6.22
CA ALA A 45 -5.44 -10.30 -4.85
C ALA A 45 -6.27 -11.29 -3.99
N ARG A 46 -7.58 -11.40 -4.24
CA ARG A 46 -8.45 -12.37 -3.54
C ARG A 46 -8.00 -13.82 -3.70
N TRP A 47 -7.38 -14.15 -4.84
CA TRP A 47 -6.89 -15.51 -5.11
C TRP A 47 -5.53 -15.83 -4.46
N ALA A 48 -5.00 -14.95 -3.61
CA ALA A 48 -3.81 -15.23 -2.84
C ALA A 48 -4.01 -16.46 -1.92
N PRO A 49 -3.02 -17.35 -1.80
CA PRO A 49 -3.11 -18.50 -0.92
C PRO A 49 -3.26 -18.02 0.53
N ASN A 50 -4.26 -18.54 1.22
CA ASN A 50 -4.51 -18.18 2.61
C ASN A 50 -4.79 -19.45 3.44
N HIS A 51 -4.05 -19.57 4.54
CA HIS A 51 -4.12 -20.74 5.40
C HIS A 51 -5.49 -20.77 6.10
N LYS A 52 -6.19 -21.90 6.02
CA LYS A 52 -7.55 -22.12 6.57
C LYS A 52 -8.70 -21.37 5.88
N LEU A 53 -8.49 -20.79 4.69
CA LEU A 53 -9.57 -20.10 3.95
C LEU A 53 -10.25 -18.98 4.76
N SER A 54 -9.52 -18.32 5.66
CA SER A 54 -10.06 -17.30 6.55
C SER A 54 -10.20 -15.92 5.91
N GLU A 55 -9.64 -15.73 4.71
CA GLU A 55 -9.66 -14.45 3.97
C GLU A 55 -9.37 -13.23 4.86
N PRO A 56 -8.21 -13.20 5.56
CA PRO A 56 -8.04 -12.29 6.70
C PRO A 56 -7.77 -10.84 6.30
N PHE A 57 -7.61 -10.56 5.00
CA PHE A 57 -7.29 -9.23 4.48
C PHE A 57 -8.50 -8.54 3.87
N THR A 58 -8.65 -7.25 4.15
CA THR A 58 -9.64 -6.37 3.53
C THR A 58 -8.93 -5.34 2.65
N LEU A 59 -9.49 -5.11 1.46
CA LEU A 59 -9.07 -4.05 0.55
C LEU A 59 -10.08 -2.90 0.61
N ARG A 60 -9.62 -1.69 0.91
CA ARG A 60 -10.44 -0.47 0.91
C ARG A 60 -9.88 0.53 -0.08
N TRP A 61 -10.61 0.77 -1.17
CA TRP A 61 -10.30 1.85 -2.09
C TRP A 61 -10.71 3.19 -1.46
N LEU A 62 -9.74 4.10 -1.33
CA LEU A 62 -9.92 5.36 -0.61
C LEU A 62 -10.52 6.44 -1.53
N SER A 63 -11.54 7.13 -1.04
CA SER A 63 -12.04 8.36 -1.66
C SER A 63 -10.99 9.47 -1.63
N ASP A 64 -11.17 10.49 -2.47
CA ASP A 64 -10.30 11.68 -2.48
C ASP A 64 -10.21 12.35 -1.11
N THR A 65 -11.33 12.44 -0.39
CA THR A 65 -11.39 12.99 0.96
C THR A 65 -10.58 12.18 1.97
N THR A 66 -10.67 10.84 1.90
CA THR A 66 -9.89 9.96 2.79
C THR A 66 -8.41 9.97 2.41
N ARG A 67 -8.08 10.03 1.11
CA ARG A 67 -6.70 10.12 0.61
C ARG A 67 -6.01 11.41 1.08
N ALA A 68 -6.72 12.54 1.05
CA ALA A 68 -6.22 13.80 1.60
C ALA A 68 -5.89 13.68 3.09
N ARG A 69 -6.81 13.13 3.90
CA ARG A 69 -6.59 12.91 5.34
C ARG A 69 -5.42 11.98 5.63
N VAL A 70 -5.24 10.94 4.82
CA VAL A 70 -4.08 10.04 4.92
C VAL A 70 -2.78 10.79 4.65
N CYS A 71 -2.75 11.70 3.68
CA CYS A 71 -1.58 12.54 3.43
C CYS A 71 -1.28 13.46 4.61
N ASP A 72 -2.30 14.10 5.20
CA ASP A 72 -2.13 14.98 6.36
C ASP A 72 -1.56 14.19 7.55
N LEU A 73 -2.12 13.02 7.84
CA LEU A 73 -1.62 12.12 8.90
C LEU A 73 -0.18 11.66 8.64
N HIS A 74 0.16 11.38 7.38
CA HIS A 74 1.54 11.02 7.02
C HIS A 74 2.51 12.17 7.29
N GLU A 75 2.12 13.41 6.96
CA GLU A 75 2.92 14.59 7.24
C GLU A 75 3.13 14.79 8.75
N GLU A 76 2.07 14.69 9.55
CA GLU A 76 2.12 14.75 11.01
C GLU A 76 3.06 13.69 11.59
N THR A 77 2.97 12.46 11.09
CA THR A 77 3.83 11.35 11.53
C THR A 77 5.30 11.62 11.24
N LEU A 78 5.62 12.18 10.06
CA LEU A 78 7.00 12.54 9.70
C LEU A 78 7.53 13.68 10.57
N ARG A 79 6.69 14.67 10.92
CA ARG A 79 7.04 15.77 11.83
C ARG A 79 7.29 15.26 13.25
N ALA A 80 6.40 14.41 13.77
CA ALA A 80 6.56 13.78 15.07
C ALA A 80 7.84 12.92 15.17
N ALA A 81 8.23 12.29 14.06
CA ALA A 81 9.49 11.56 13.93
C ALA A 81 10.73 12.44 13.72
N GLY A 82 10.61 13.77 13.84
CA GLY A 82 11.72 14.72 13.77
C GLY A 82 12.36 14.85 12.37
N LYS A 83 11.66 14.47 11.30
CA LYS A 83 12.21 14.57 9.94
C LYS A 83 12.35 16.04 9.52
N GLY A 84 13.45 16.36 8.85
CA GLY A 84 13.72 17.72 8.37
C GLY A 84 12.73 18.19 7.30
N ALA A 85 12.46 19.50 7.26
CA ALA A 85 11.44 20.12 6.40
C ALA A 85 11.57 19.73 4.91
N LYS A 86 12.79 19.75 4.35
CA LYS A 86 13.05 19.35 2.95
C LYS A 86 12.70 17.89 2.65
N THR A 87 12.89 17.00 3.62
CA THR A 87 12.55 15.57 3.48
C THR A 87 11.04 15.39 3.51
N ILE A 88 10.35 16.10 4.41
CA ILE A 88 8.89 16.10 4.49
C ILE A 88 8.31 16.61 3.18
N GLU A 89 8.73 17.78 2.71
CA GLU A 89 8.25 18.39 1.46
C GLU A 89 8.41 17.44 0.26
N ARG A 90 9.58 16.81 0.12
CA ARG A 90 9.84 15.84 -0.95
C ARG A 90 8.90 14.63 -0.87
N LYS A 91 8.67 14.07 0.33
CA LYS A 91 7.75 12.94 0.51
C LYS A 91 6.30 13.35 0.26
N MET A 92 5.89 14.50 0.77
CA MET A 92 4.52 14.99 0.61
C MET A 92 4.18 15.31 -0.84
N ARG A 93 5.13 15.85 -1.62
CA ARG A 93 4.93 16.00 -3.07
C ARG A 93 4.58 14.67 -3.72
N ARG A 94 5.37 13.62 -3.47
CA ARG A 94 5.11 12.28 -4.01
C ARG A 94 3.77 11.73 -3.57
N TRP A 95 3.45 11.80 -2.28
CA TRP A 95 2.20 11.24 -1.74
C TRP A 95 0.95 11.89 -2.31
N ARG A 96 1.02 13.21 -2.58
CA ARG A 96 -0.07 13.97 -3.20
C ARG A 96 -0.23 13.69 -4.69
N GLU A 97 0.82 13.21 -5.37
CA GLU A 97 0.77 12.83 -6.78
C GLU A 97 0.18 11.42 -7.02
N ILE A 98 -0.03 10.62 -5.97
CA ILE A 98 -0.60 9.28 -6.08
C ILE A 98 -2.06 9.38 -6.54
N PRO A 99 -2.42 8.84 -7.73
CA PRO A 99 -3.76 9.01 -8.28
C PRO A 99 -4.80 8.22 -7.49
N GLU A 100 -4.46 6.99 -7.06
CA GLU A 100 -5.37 6.10 -6.34
C GLU A 100 -4.66 5.41 -5.19
N MET A 101 -5.36 5.26 -4.06
CA MET A 101 -4.85 4.56 -2.89
C MET A 101 -5.80 3.44 -2.48
N VAL A 102 -5.24 2.26 -2.24
CA VAL A 102 -5.96 1.12 -1.66
C VAL A 102 -5.30 0.80 -0.32
N ALA A 103 -6.05 0.92 0.76
CA ALA A 103 -5.63 0.44 2.07
C ALA A 103 -5.84 -1.08 2.15
N VAL A 104 -4.81 -1.78 2.60
CA VAL A 104 -4.85 -3.22 2.87
C VAL A 104 -4.75 -3.39 4.37
N THR A 105 -5.78 -3.97 4.99
CA THR A 105 -5.81 -4.24 6.43
C THR A 105 -5.98 -5.72 6.68
N VAL A 106 -5.49 -6.21 7.83
CA VAL A 106 -5.65 -7.60 8.26
C VAL A 106 -6.28 -7.60 9.64
N ALA A 107 -7.32 -8.40 9.83
CA ALA A 107 -7.85 -8.65 11.17
C ALA A 107 -6.91 -9.62 11.89
N THR A 108 -6.23 -9.14 12.93
CA THR A 108 -5.45 -10.00 13.82
C THR A 108 -6.35 -10.50 14.93
N GLU A 109 -6.62 -11.80 14.97
CA GLU A 109 -7.15 -12.44 16.18
C GLU A 109 -5.98 -12.63 17.15
N GLU A 110 -5.97 -11.81 18.21
CA GLU A 110 -4.94 -11.63 19.24
C GLU A 110 -3.63 -10.93 18.80
N PRO A 111 -3.08 -10.00 19.62
CA PRO A 111 -1.73 -9.49 19.40
C PRO A 111 -0.76 -10.64 19.59
N ARG A 112 -0.04 -11.03 18.52
CA ARG A 112 1.13 -11.89 18.67
C ARG A 112 2.06 -11.24 19.69
N GLN A 113 2.32 -11.95 20.77
CA GLN A 113 3.36 -11.62 21.73
C GLN A 113 4.68 -11.55 20.94
N VAL A 114 5.15 -10.33 20.70
CA VAL A 114 6.49 -10.08 20.13
C VAL A 114 7.47 -10.38 21.25
N ASP A 115 8.00 -11.59 21.26
CA ASP A 115 9.14 -11.92 22.11
C ASP A 115 10.28 -10.95 21.77
N GLY A 116 10.74 -10.25 22.81
CA GLY A 116 11.58 -9.08 22.71
C GLY A 116 12.85 -9.30 21.89
N ALA A 117 12.90 -8.63 20.74
CA ALA A 117 14.11 -8.08 20.16
C ALA A 117 13.69 -6.98 19.18
N VAL A 118 13.36 -5.81 19.72
CA VAL A 118 13.45 -4.58 18.92
C VAL A 118 14.95 -4.38 18.67
N ALA A 119 15.46 -4.96 17.59
CA ALA A 119 16.78 -4.61 17.10
C ALA A 119 16.73 -3.12 16.77
N GLU A 120 17.50 -2.31 17.51
CA GLU A 120 17.80 -0.93 17.14
C GLU A 120 18.28 -0.93 15.69
N ARG A 121 17.41 -0.50 14.77
CA ARG A 121 17.86 -0.19 13.42
C ARG A 121 18.59 1.13 13.51
N LYS A 122 19.91 1.06 13.44
CA LYS A 122 20.79 2.19 13.19
C LYS A 122 20.18 3.01 12.05
N ASP A 123 19.97 4.31 12.28
CA ASP A 123 19.44 5.27 11.30
C ASP A 123 20.36 5.34 10.07
N GLY A 124 20.19 4.38 9.17
CA GLY A 124 20.67 4.45 7.80
C GLY A 124 19.69 5.26 6.98
N ASP A 125 20.20 6.24 6.26
CA ASP A 125 19.51 7.07 5.26
C ASP A 125 19.10 6.23 4.03
N ASP A 126 18.34 5.18 4.28
CA ASP A 126 17.87 4.26 3.26
C ASP A 126 16.43 4.67 2.97
N GLY A 127 16.19 5.19 1.77
CA GLY A 127 14.89 5.69 1.30
C GLY A 127 13.81 4.60 1.13
N GLY A 128 13.63 3.72 2.11
CA GLY A 128 12.57 2.74 2.20
C GLY A 128 11.43 3.25 3.08
N ASP A 129 10.25 3.42 2.48
CA ASP A 129 9.02 3.74 3.19
C ASP A 129 8.51 2.50 3.94
N ALA A 130 8.88 2.38 5.22
CA ALA A 130 8.22 1.50 6.16
C ALA A 130 7.23 2.34 7.00
N LEU A 131 5.94 2.21 6.71
CA LEU A 131 4.89 2.67 7.61
C LEU A 131 4.88 1.71 8.81
N GLY A 132 5.38 2.18 9.96
CA GLY A 132 5.26 1.47 11.24
C GLY A 132 3.79 1.42 11.64
N ALA A 133 3.24 0.20 11.70
CA ALA A 133 1.87 -0.07 12.09
C ALA A 133 1.70 0.02 13.61
N THR A 134 1.75 1.22 14.20
CA THR A 134 1.36 1.44 15.61
C THR A 134 0.94 2.90 15.86
N ALA A 135 -0.11 3.38 15.20
CA ALA A 135 -0.84 4.60 15.62
C ALA A 135 -2.11 4.74 14.76
N GLY A 136 -3.20 4.09 15.15
CA GLY A 136 -4.45 4.24 14.38
C GLY A 136 -5.70 3.60 14.97
N GLU A 137 -5.68 3.12 16.21
CA GLU A 137 -6.83 2.39 16.76
C GLU A 137 -7.92 3.30 17.34
N GLU A 138 -7.62 4.55 17.69
CA GLU A 138 -8.61 5.46 18.30
C GLU A 138 -9.32 6.41 17.31
N ALA A 139 -8.80 6.62 16.09
CA ALA A 139 -9.37 7.61 15.17
C ALA A 139 -10.59 7.11 14.36
N PHE A 140 -10.88 5.80 14.34
CA PHE A 140 -11.89 5.22 13.44
C PHE A 140 -13.28 5.00 14.08
N ARG A 141 -13.43 5.17 15.41
CA ARG A 141 -14.73 4.92 16.08
C ARG A 141 -15.70 6.11 16.14
N GLY A 142 -15.35 7.26 15.57
CA GLY A 142 -16.11 8.51 15.75
C GLY A 142 -16.94 9.00 14.56
N ALA A 143 -17.10 8.23 13.48
CA ALA A 143 -17.84 8.68 12.31
C ALA A 143 -18.71 7.58 11.69
N CYS A 144 -19.78 7.22 12.41
CA CYS A 144 -21.02 6.66 11.87
C CYS A 144 -22.18 7.32 12.61
#